data_AF-A0A944E674-F1
#
_entry.id   AF-A0A944E674-F1
#
_cell.length_a   1.000
_cell.length_b   1.000
_cell.length_c   1.000
_cell.angle_alpha   90.00
_cell.angle_beta   90.00
_cell.angle_gamma   90.00
#
_symmetry.space_group_name_H-M   'P 1'
#
loop_
_entity.id
_entity.type
_entity.pdbx_description
1 polymer ?
#
loop_
_entity_poly.entity_id
_entity_poly.type
_entity_poly.pdbx_seq_one_letter_code
_entity_poly.pdbx_strand_id
1 'polypeptide(L)'
;MPADQVLPSIVKLLELYDGGMSQPDIAARYGVSKQAVSKVMAPYMAQTNAKKVAALIPWQMVDGHHHKAYVAKCVKALMRRRLMDDTLTDAQMKWADRIARRLRDEVLDYDPATTEGWLFRAREETDGQLFFRWPADRDLPAPADLPLITLKSPEAEAEERDQVQDAIDRKKRDRE
;
A
#
# COMPACT_ATOMS: atom_id res chain seq x y z
N MET A 1 -27.20 -11.82 12.93
CA MET A 1 -26.44 -10.56 12.82
C MET A 1 -25.80 -10.57 11.43
N PRO A 2 -26.22 -9.73 10.48
CA PRO A 2 -25.63 -9.73 9.15
C PRO A 2 -24.18 -9.23 9.28
N ALA A 3 -23.23 -9.97 8.69
CA ALA A 3 -21.83 -9.57 8.65
C ALA A 3 -21.74 -8.16 8.03
N ASP A 4 -20.96 -7.28 8.65
CA ASP A 4 -20.75 -5.91 8.21
C ASP A 4 -20.47 -5.87 6.69
N GLN A 5 -21.33 -5.16 5.93
CA GLN A 5 -21.17 -4.90 4.49
C GLN A 5 -20.02 -3.92 4.26
N VAL A 6 -18.81 -4.30 4.66
CA VAL A 6 -17.62 -3.46 4.54
C VAL A 6 -16.83 -3.93 3.35
N LEU A 7 -16.76 -3.08 2.33
CA LEU A 7 -15.89 -3.29 1.19
C LEU A 7 -14.43 -3.33 1.68
N PRO A 8 -13.65 -4.36 1.33
CA PRO A 8 -12.23 -4.43 1.66
C PRO A 8 -11.44 -3.25 1.11
N SER A 9 -10.25 -3.06 1.65
CA SER A 9 -9.29 -2.10 1.11
C SER A 9 -8.96 -2.40 -0.36
N ILE A 10 -8.50 -1.38 -1.10
CA ILE A 10 -8.10 -1.58 -2.50
C ILE A 10 -7.02 -2.66 -2.63
N VAL A 11 -6.04 -2.71 -1.72
CA VAL A 11 -4.97 -3.71 -1.73
C VAL A 11 -5.59 -5.10 -1.73
N LYS A 12 -6.57 -5.35 -0.85
CA LYS A 12 -7.24 -6.64 -0.76
C LYS A 12 -8.09 -6.96 -2.00
N LEU A 13 -8.77 -5.96 -2.56
CA LEU A 13 -9.55 -6.13 -3.79
C LEU A 13 -8.66 -6.50 -4.98
N LEU A 14 -7.48 -5.88 -5.09
CA LEU A 14 -6.49 -6.19 -6.14
C LEU A 14 -5.88 -7.58 -5.94
N GLU A 15 -5.54 -7.97 -4.71
CA GLU A 15 -5.09 -9.33 -4.38
C GLU A 15 -6.10 -10.40 -4.83
N LEU A 16 -7.39 -10.20 -4.54
CA LEU A 16 -8.45 -11.14 -4.93
C LEU A 16 -8.64 -11.21 -6.44
N TYR A 17 -8.58 -10.06 -7.12
CA TYR A 17 -8.72 -9.98 -8.56
C TYR A 17 -7.54 -10.65 -9.28
N ASP A 18 -6.31 -10.40 -8.83
CA ASP A 18 -5.10 -11.05 -9.34
C ASP A 18 -5.12 -12.57 -9.07
N GLY A 19 -5.69 -12.98 -7.94
CA GLY A 19 -5.98 -14.38 -7.62
C GLY A 19 -7.06 -15.04 -8.48
N GLY A 20 -7.59 -14.35 -9.49
CA GLY A 20 -8.56 -14.86 -10.47
C GLY A 20 -10.03 -14.67 -10.11
N MET A 21 -10.34 -13.93 -9.03
CA MET A 21 -11.72 -13.67 -8.63
C MET A 21 -12.32 -12.51 -9.43
N SER A 22 -13.51 -12.71 -10.00
CA SER A 22 -14.18 -11.65 -10.75
C SER A 22 -14.79 -10.59 -9.81
N GLN A 23 -14.96 -9.34 -10.29
CA GLN A 23 -15.62 -8.28 -9.49
C GLN A 23 -17.03 -8.69 -8.97
N PRO A 24 -17.88 -9.40 -9.74
CA PRO A 24 -19.11 -9.99 -9.21
C PRO A 24 -18.90 -10.95 -8.04
N ASP A 25 -17.89 -11.82 -8.10
CA ASP A 25 -17.60 -12.80 -7.05
C ASP A 25 -17.07 -12.12 -5.79
N ILE A 26 -16.21 -11.11 -5.95
CA ILE A 26 -15.75 -10.25 -4.85
C ILE A 26 -16.95 -9.54 -4.20
N ALA A 27 -17.85 -8.98 -5.02
CA ALA A 27 -19.04 -8.30 -4.53
C ALA A 27 -19.95 -9.23 -3.72
N ALA A 28 -20.21 -10.45 -4.23
CA ALA A 28 -20.98 -11.47 -3.54
C ALA A 28 -20.31 -11.90 -2.22
N ARG A 29 -18.99 -12.07 -2.21
CA ARG A 29 -18.22 -12.47 -1.02
C ARG A 29 -18.32 -11.46 0.13
N TYR A 30 -18.37 -10.17 -0.17
CA TYR A 30 -18.42 -9.11 0.86
C TYR A 30 -19.81 -8.47 1.01
N GLY A 31 -20.85 -9.01 0.36
CA GLY A 31 -22.22 -8.51 0.47
C GLY A 31 -22.40 -7.08 -0.05
N VAL A 32 -21.56 -6.64 -0.98
CA VAL A 32 -21.58 -5.30 -1.58
C VAL A 32 -22.04 -5.37 -3.03
N SER A 33 -22.40 -4.23 -3.64
CA SER A 33 -22.74 -4.22 -5.06
C SER A 33 -21.50 -4.34 -5.95
N LYS A 34 -21.63 -4.99 -7.12
CA LYS A 34 -20.58 -4.98 -8.17
C LYS A 34 -20.17 -3.54 -8.52
N GLN A 35 -21.12 -2.61 -8.51
CA GLN A 35 -20.87 -1.20 -8.78
C GLN A 35 -19.95 -0.56 -7.72
N ALA A 36 -20.07 -0.94 -6.45
CA ALA A 36 -19.18 -0.47 -5.40
C ALA A 36 -17.74 -0.97 -5.60
N VAL A 37 -17.57 -2.27 -5.87
CA VAL A 37 -16.26 -2.87 -6.20
C VAL A 37 -15.66 -2.19 -7.44
N SER A 38 -16.44 -2.08 -8.50
CA SER A 38 -16.01 -1.46 -9.75
C SER A 38 -15.63 0.01 -9.57
N LYS A 39 -16.41 0.79 -8.81
CA LYS A 39 -16.11 2.20 -8.51
C LYS A 39 -14.79 2.36 -7.76
N VAL A 40 -14.50 1.46 -6.83
CA VAL A 40 -13.24 1.49 -6.07
C VAL A 40 -12.08 1.00 -6.93
N MET A 41 -12.24 -0.02 -7.76
CA MET A 41 -11.16 -0.56 -8.60
C MET A 41 -10.91 0.23 -9.90
N ALA A 42 -11.91 0.92 -10.44
CA ALA A 42 -11.83 1.60 -11.74
C ALA A 42 -10.70 2.64 -11.83
N PRO A 43 -10.48 3.52 -10.81
CA PRO A 43 -9.31 4.38 -10.79
C PRO A 43 -8.01 3.58 -10.91
N TYR A 44 -7.96 2.40 -10.29
CA TYR A 44 -6.78 1.55 -10.26
C TYR A 44 -6.51 0.81 -11.57
N MET A 45 -7.54 0.57 -12.37
CA MET A 45 -7.38 -0.02 -13.71
C MET A 45 -7.13 1.04 -14.81
N ALA A 46 -7.59 2.28 -14.61
CA ALA A 46 -7.54 3.33 -15.64
C ALA A 46 -6.24 4.17 -15.64
N GLN A 47 -5.57 4.32 -14.49
CA GLN A 47 -4.35 5.11 -14.36
C GLN A 47 -3.11 4.22 -14.14
N THR A 48 -1.94 4.68 -14.60
CA THR A 48 -0.67 4.01 -14.25
C THR A 48 -0.44 4.09 -12.74
N ASN A 49 0.00 2.98 -12.15
CA ASN A 49 0.27 2.90 -10.70
C ASN A 49 1.25 3.97 -10.21
N ALA A 50 2.19 4.41 -11.06
CA ALA A 50 3.11 5.50 -10.77
C ALA A 50 2.41 6.85 -10.51
N LYS A 51 1.35 7.20 -11.26
CA LYS A 51 0.62 8.48 -11.09
C LYS A 51 -0.17 8.49 -9.78
N LYS A 52 -0.84 7.39 -9.44
CA LYS A 52 -1.64 7.29 -8.21
C LYS A 52 -0.78 7.41 -6.97
N VAL A 53 0.32 6.65 -6.95
CA VAL A 53 1.25 6.66 -5.84
C VAL A 53 1.86 8.05 -5.64
N ALA A 54 2.12 8.80 -6.72
CA ALA A 54 2.56 10.18 -6.61
C ALA A 54 1.50 11.11 -5.98
N ALA A 55 0.21 10.88 -6.24
CA ALA A 55 -0.89 11.69 -5.68
C ALA A 55 -1.13 11.45 -4.19
N LEU A 56 -0.70 10.30 -3.66
CA LEU A 56 -0.84 9.94 -2.24
C LEU A 56 0.31 10.49 -1.36
N ILE A 57 1.34 11.08 -1.95
CA ILE A 57 2.42 11.73 -1.20
C ILE A 57 1.95 13.14 -0.82
N PRO A 58 1.93 13.51 0.48
CA PRO A 58 1.34 14.76 0.91
C PRO A 58 2.19 16.00 0.62
N TRP A 59 3.36 15.86 0.00
CA TRP A 59 4.24 16.98 -0.32
C TRP A 59 4.45 17.12 -1.81
N GLN A 60 4.43 18.37 -2.29
CA GLN A 60 4.99 18.71 -3.59
C GLN A 60 6.51 18.75 -3.45
N MET A 61 7.18 17.75 -4.04
CA MET A 61 8.64 17.69 -4.02
C MET A 61 9.21 18.80 -4.89
N VAL A 62 10.11 19.61 -4.31
CA VAL A 62 10.87 20.60 -5.07
C VAL A 62 11.97 19.88 -5.86
N ASP A 63 11.95 20.02 -7.18
CA ASP A 63 13.00 19.49 -8.07
C ASP A 63 14.35 20.16 -7.77
N GLY A 64 15.44 19.38 -7.63
CA GLY A 64 16.77 19.98 -7.54
C GLY A 64 17.93 19.15 -6.96
N HIS A 65 17.70 18.06 -6.21
CA HIS A 65 18.82 17.30 -5.62
C HIS A 65 18.64 15.76 -5.68
N HIS A 66 19.71 15.05 -6.04
CA HIS A 66 19.73 13.60 -6.25
C HIS A 66 19.32 12.78 -5.01
N HIS A 67 19.61 13.27 -3.80
CA HIS A 67 19.23 12.62 -2.54
C HIS A 67 17.72 12.73 -2.25
N LYS A 68 17.11 13.87 -2.60
CA LYS A 68 15.64 14.11 -2.51
C LYS A 68 14.84 13.10 -3.32
N ALA A 69 15.43 12.54 -4.38
CA ALA A 69 14.75 11.62 -5.27
C ALA A 69 14.82 10.15 -4.83
N TYR A 70 15.86 9.71 -4.11
CA TYR A 70 16.04 8.27 -3.82
C TYR A 70 15.00 7.75 -2.83
N VAL A 71 14.82 8.43 -1.70
CA VAL A 71 13.83 8.02 -0.69
C VAL A 71 12.42 8.04 -1.27
N ALA A 72 12.07 9.10 -2.00
CA ALA A 72 10.82 9.15 -2.76
C ALA A 72 10.67 7.96 -3.72
N LYS A 73 11.71 7.59 -4.49
CA LYS A 73 11.69 6.41 -5.37
C LYS A 73 11.45 5.12 -4.59
N CYS A 74 12.10 4.93 -3.45
CA CYS A 74 11.92 3.74 -2.61
C CYS A 74 10.49 3.63 -2.09
N VAL A 75 9.94 4.73 -1.54
CA VAL A 75 8.57 4.74 -1.02
C VAL A 75 7.57 4.53 -2.14
N LYS A 76 7.76 5.18 -3.29
CA LYS A 76 6.93 4.95 -4.48
C LYS A 76 6.98 3.49 -4.92
N ALA A 77 8.16 2.86 -4.91
CA ALA A 77 8.29 1.44 -5.22
C ALA A 77 7.53 0.55 -4.23
N LEU A 78 7.60 0.85 -2.92
CA LEU A 78 6.84 0.15 -1.89
C LEU A 78 5.32 0.26 -2.12
N MET A 79 4.83 1.45 -2.39
CA MET A 79 3.40 1.69 -2.63
C MET A 79 2.93 1.01 -3.93
N ARG A 80 3.74 1.06 -5.00
CA ARG A 80 3.46 0.35 -6.26
C ARG A 80 3.43 -1.16 -6.07
N ARG A 81 4.32 -1.71 -5.23
CA ARG A 81 4.31 -3.13 -4.91
C ARG A 81 3.01 -3.56 -4.23
N ARG A 82 2.45 -2.72 -3.37
CA ARG A 82 1.13 -2.96 -2.75
C ARG A 82 -0.04 -2.87 -3.71
N LEU A 83 0.16 -2.22 -4.86
CA LEU A 83 -0.78 -2.21 -5.98
C LEU A 83 -0.57 -3.38 -6.94
N MET A 84 0.25 -4.38 -6.57
CA MET A 84 0.57 -5.53 -7.42
C MET A 84 1.11 -5.10 -8.79
N ASP A 85 1.92 -4.04 -8.83
CA ASP A 85 2.53 -3.53 -10.05
C ASP A 85 3.60 -4.50 -10.58
N ASP A 86 3.24 -5.25 -11.61
CA ASP A 86 4.08 -6.25 -12.29
C ASP A 86 5.25 -5.66 -13.09
N THR A 87 5.29 -4.33 -13.26
CA THR A 87 6.38 -3.63 -13.96
C THR A 87 7.55 -3.24 -13.05
N LEU A 88 7.52 -3.62 -11.76
CA LEU A 88 8.61 -3.35 -10.82
C LEU A 88 9.82 -4.24 -11.12
N THR A 89 10.99 -3.61 -11.23
CA THR A 89 12.26 -4.34 -11.38
C THR A 89 12.74 -4.93 -10.06
N ASP A 90 13.60 -5.95 -10.11
CA ASP A 90 14.22 -6.53 -8.91
C ASP A 90 14.91 -5.49 -8.02
N ALA A 91 15.51 -4.47 -8.62
CA ALA A 91 16.13 -3.38 -7.88
C ALA A 91 15.08 -2.55 -7.11
N GLN A 92 13.94 -2.26 -7.74
CA GLN A 92 12.83 -1.54 -7.10
C GLN A 92 12.17 -2.38 -6.01
N MET A 93 12.06 -3.69 -6.19
CA MET A 93 11.60 -4.61 -5.15
C MET A 93 12.52 -4.59 -3.93
N LYS A 94 13.85 -4.65 -4.13
CA LYS A 94 14.84 -4.52 -3.05
C LYS A 94 14.77 -3.17 -2.35
N TRP A 95 14.53 -2.09 -3.08
CA TRP A 95 14.32 -0.75 -2.50
C TRP A 95 13.07 -0.71 -1.63
N ALA A 96 11.97 -1.32 -2.10
CA ALA A 96 10.72 -1.44 -1.36
C ALA A 96 10.92 -2.24 -0.05
N ASP A 97 11.64 -3.35 -0.08
CA ASP A 97 11.95 -4.13 1.13
C ASP A 97 12.78 -3.34 2.14
N ARG A 98 13.81 -2.63 1.66
CA ARG A 98 14.69 -1.84 2.52
C ARG A 98 13.93 -0.71 3.21
N ILE A 99 13.12 0.03 2.47
CA ILE A 99 12.34 1.15 3.04
C ILE A 99 11.22 0.64 3.95
N ALA A 100 10.57 -0.48 3.62
CA ALA A 100 9.53 -1.07 4.46
C ALA A 100 10.06 -1.46 5.84
N ARG A 101 11.27 -2.04 5.92
CA ARG A 101 11.91 -2.36 7.20
C ARG A 101 12.17 -1.10 8.02
N ARG A 102 12.69 -0.06 7.39
CA ARG A 102 13.01 1.21 8.04
C ARG A 102 11.76 1.93 8.57
N LEU A 103 10.67 1.92 7.79
CA LEU A 103 9.42 2.55 8.16
C LEU A 103 8.70 1.87 9.34
N ARG A 104 9.11 0.67 9.78
CA ARG A 104 8.55 0.02 10.97
C ARG A 104 8.81 0.85 12.22
N ASP A 105 10.04 1.33 12.35
CA ASP A 105 10.50 2.05 13.54
C ASP A 105 10.49 3.57 13.34
N GLU A 106 10.63 4.01 12.09
CA GLU A 106 10.69 5.43 11.72
C GLU A 106 9.49 5.86 10.89
N VAL A 107 9.19 7.16 10.92
CA VAL A 107 8.24 7.81 10.02
C VAL A 107 8.98 8.74 9.07
N LEU A 108 8.47 8.88 7.86
CA LEU A 108 9.04 9.76 6.85
C LEU A 108 8.43 11.17 6.96
N ASP A 109 9.28 12.16 7.11
CA ASP A 109 8.92 13.58 7.12
C ASP A 109 9.60 14.28 5.93
N TYR A 110 9.05 15.40 5.49
CA TYR A 110 9.60 16.19 4.39
C TYR A 110 9.76 17.64 4.80
N ASP A 111 11.02 18.10 4.77
CA ASP A 111 11.39 19.49 4.97
C ASP A 111 12.10 20.02 3.72
N PRO A 112 11.42 20.84 2.90
CA PRO A 112 12.00 21.39 1.67
C PRO A 112 13.18 22.34 1.94
N ALA A 113 13.32 22.88 3.15
CA ALA A 113 14.43 23.76 3.53
C ALA A 113 15.75 22.97 3.74
N THR A 114 15.68 21.65 3.91
CA THR A 114 16.86 20.81 4.07
C THR A 114 17.46 20.38 2.73
N THR A 115 18.78 20.13 2.73
CA THR A 115 19.49 19.60 1.56
C THR A 115 18.96 18.22 1.14
N GLU A 116 18.63 17.38 2.12
CA GLU A 116 18.15 16.01 1.91
C GLU A 116 16.65 15.97 1.53
N GLY A 117 15.86 16.95 1.97
CA GLY A 117 14.41 17.01 1.79
C GLY A 117 13.67 16.01 2.67
N TRP A 118 13.99 14.72 2.53
CA TRP A 118 13.40 13.64 3.32
C TRP A 118 14.15 13.40 4.62
N LEU A 119 13.40 13.31 5.71
CA LEU A 119 13.92 13.03 7.04
C LEU A 119 13.23 11.77 7.57
N PHE A 120 14.01 10.88 8.17
CA PHE A 120 13.45 9.80 8.98
C PHE A 120 13.44 10.28 10.42
N ARG A 121 12.29 10.19 11.07
CA ARG A 121 12.10 10.56 12.46
C ARG A 121 11.61 9.36 13.25
N ALA A 122 11.88 9.36 14.55
CA ALA A 122 11.21 8.45 15.46
C ALA A 122 9.69 8.66 15.38
N ARG A 123 8.95 7.55 15.34
CA ARG A 123 7.49 7.55 15.27
C ARG A 123 6.89 8.11 16.57
N GLU A 124 5.94 9.02 16.42
CA GLU A 124 5.09 9.52 17.51
C GLU A 124 3.74 8.80 17.48
N GLU A 125 3.01 8.81 18.61
CA GLU A 125 1.70 8.15 18.71
C GLU A 125 0.70 8.70 17.67
N THR A 126 0.78 10.00 17.36
CA THR A 126 -0.05 10.68 16.36
C THR A 126 0.25 10.23 14.92
N ASP A 127 1.43 9.70 14.64
CA ASP A 127 1.76 9.18 13.30
C ASP A 127 1.02 7.85 13.03
N GLY A 128 0.56 7.16 14.07
CA GLY A 128 -0.10 5.86 13.97
C GLY A 128 0.73 4.87 13.17
N GLN A 129 0.13 4.23 12.17
CA GLN A 129 0.82 3.30 11.26
C GLN A 129 1.25 3.97 9.94
N LEU A 130 1.18 5.28 9.79
CA LEU A 130 1.47 5.93 8.51
C LEU A 130 2.96 5.85 8.15
N PHE A 131 3.26 5.75 6.85
CA PHE A 131 4.60 5.90 6.31
C PHE A 131 5.11 7.33 6.44
N PHE A 132 4.19 8.28 6.35
CA PHE A 132 4.46 9.70 6.33
C PHE A 132 3.99 10.33 7.63
N ARG A 133 4.76 11.30 8.14
CA ARG A 133 4.29 12.22 9.16
C ARG A 133 3.28 13.13 8.47
N TRP A 134 2.01 12.85 8.69
CA TRP A 134 0.97 13.52 7.92
C TRP A 134 0.87 15.00 8.35
N PRO A 135 0.88 15.96 7.40
CA PRO A 135 0.69 17.36 7.74
C PRO A 135 -0.66 17.59 8.43
N ALA A 136 -0.66 18.27 9.57
CA ALA A 136 -1.88 18.51 10.36
C ALA A 136 -2.91 19.39 9.64
N ASP A 137 -2.49 20.14 8.63
CA ASP A 137 -3.30 21.02 7.79
C ASP A 137 -3.92 20.31 6.58
N ARG A 138 -3.73 18.98 6.44
CA ARG A 138 -4.24 18.20 5.31
C ARG A 138 -5.12 17.05 5.75
N ASP A 139 -6.21 16.87 5.02
CA ASP A 139 -7.04 15.68 5.16
C ASP A 139 -6.27 14.43 4.78
N LEU A 140 -6.52 13.35 5.50
CA LEU A 140 -6.02 12.03 5.14
C LEU A 140 -6.64 11.58 3.81
N PRO A 141 -5.96 10.70 3.04
CA PRO A 141 -6.54 10.13 1.84
C PRO A 141 -7.81 9.35 2.15
N ALA A 142 -8.58 9.04 1.10
CA ALA A 142 -9.77 8.22 1.25
C ALA A 142 -9.46 6.90 1.98
N PRO A 143 -10.37 6.37 2.82
CA PRO A 143 -10.12 5.14 3.58
C PRO A 143 -9.66 3.95 2.73
N ALA A 144 -10.07 3.88 1.47
CA ALA A 144 -9.64 2.85 0.53
C ALA A 144 -8.14 2.91 0.19
N ASP A 145 -7.53 4.11 0.20
CA ASP A 145 -6.12 4.37 -0.12
C ASP A 145 -5.18 4.27 1.09
N LEU A 146 -5.70 4.42 2.31
CA LEU A 146 -4.89 4.36 3.54
C LEU A 146 -3.94 3.15 3.60
N PRO A 147 -4.36 1.92 3.28
CA PRO A 147 -3.45 0.77 3.29
C PRO A 147 -2.35 0.80 2.21
N LEU A 148 -2.29 1.81 1.34
CA LEU A 148 -1.13 2.05 0.48
C LEU A 148 -0.04 2.84 1.21
N ILE A 149 -0.41 3.61 2.23
CA ILE A 149 0.48 4.52 2.97
C ILE A 149 0.62 4.17 4.46
N THR A 150 0.08 3.04 4.92
CA THR A 150 0.25 2.56 6.30
C THR A 150 1.08 1.29 6.37
N LEU A 151 1.79 1.05 7.46
CA LEU A 151 2.34 -0.27 7.77
C LEU A 151 1.17 -1.27 7.88
N LYS A 152 1.38 -2.50 7.41
CA LYS A 152 0.44 -3.58 7.72
C LYS A 152 0.57 -3.81 9.24
N SER A 153 -0.55 -3.91 9.96
CA SER A 153 -0.50 -4.34 11.36
C SER A 153 0.24 -5.68 11.44
N PRO A 154 1.06 -5.91 12.48
CA PRO A 154 1.76 -7.18 12.65
C PRO A 154 0.81 -8.38 12.65
N GLU A 155 -0.42 -8.21 13.13
CA GLU A 155 -1.50 -9.21 13.06
C GLU A 155 -1.90 -9.52 11.61
N ALA A 156 -2.04 -8.50 10.75
CA ALA A 156 -2.34 -8.68 9.33
C ALA A 156 -1.16 -9.31 8.55
N GLU A 157 0.08 -9.01 8.92
CA GLU A 157 1.26 -9.69 8.37
C GLU A 157 1.36 -11.16 8.83
N ALA A 158 0.94 -11.46 10.07
CA ALA A 158 0.94 -12.81 10.61
C ALA A 158 -0.15 -13.67 9.97
N GLU A 159 -1.36 -13.14 9.81
CA GLU A 159 -2.50 -13.85 9.20
C GLU A 159 -2.25 -14.13 7.70
N GLU A 160 -1.58 -13.21 6.99
CA GLU A 160 -1.19 -13.40 5.60
C GLU A 160 -0.08 -14.45 5.45
N ARG A 161 0.88 -14.50 6.38
CA ARG A 161 1.89 -15.56 6.43
C ARG A 161 1.27 -16.94 6.66
N ASP A 162 0.31 -17.02 7.58
CA ASP A 162 -0.39 -18.26 7.90
C ASP A 162 -1.19 -18.78 6.69
N GLN A 163 -1.93 -17.89 6.02
CA GLN A 163 -2.67 -18.22 4.79
C GLN A 163 -1.76 -18.68 3.63
N VAL A 164 -0.58 -18.06 3.47
CA VAL A 164 0.41 -18.47 2.46
C VAL A 164 0.99 -19.84 2.80
N GLN A 165 1.30 -20.09 4.06
CA GLN A 165 1.84 -21.37 4.53
C GLN A 165 0.82 -22.51 4.33
N ASP A 166 -0.45 -22.27 4.71
CA ASP A 166 -1.56 -23.20 4.47
C ASP A 166 -1.77 -23.51 2.98
N ALA A 167 -1.65 -22.51 2.11
CA ALA A 167 -1.74 -22.69 0.67
C ALA A 167 -0.58 -23.52 0.10
N ILE A 168 0.64 -23.33 0.61
CA ILE A 168 1.82 -24.14 0.24
C ILE A 168 1.62 -25.58 0.70
N ASP A 169 1.15 -25.79 1.93
CA ASP A 169 0.97 -27.13 2.50
C ASP A 169 -0.19 -27.88 1.83
N ARG A 170 -1.24 -27.16 1.41
CA ARG A 170 -2.30 -27.74 0.55
C ARG A 170 -1.77 -28.18 -0.81
N LYS A 171 -0.96 -27.33 -1.48
CA LYS A 171 -0.34 -27.69 -2.77
C LYS A 171 0.64 -28.86 -2.69
N LYS A 172 1.28 -29.07 -1.54
CA LYS A 172 2.14 -30.25 -1.29
C LYS A 172 1.31 -31.52 -1.14
N ARG A 173 0.20 -31.48 -0.37
CA ARG A 173 -0.72 -32.61 -0.19
C ARG A 173 -1.39 -33.06 -1.49
N ASP A 174 -1.70 -32.12 -2.39
CA ASP A 174 -2.33 -32.45 -3.68
C ASP A 174 -1.34 -33.03 -4.72
N ARG A 175 -0.05 -33.13 -4.39
CA ARG A 175 1.03 -33.67 -5.26
C ARG A 175 1.55 -35.04 -4.83
N GLU A 176 1.12 -35.55 -3.67
CA GLU A 176 1.37 -36.92 -3.19
C GLU A 176 0.21 -37.84 -3.55
#